data_AF-A0A7L3PRQ0-F1
#
_entry.id   AF-A0A7L3PRQ0-F1
#
_cell.length_a   1.000
_cell.length_b   1.000
_cell.length_c   1.000
_cell.angle_alpha   90.00
_cell.angle_beta   90.00
_cell.angle_gamma   90.00
#
_symmetry.space_group_name_H-M   'P 1'
#
loop_
_entity.id
_entity.type
_entity.pdbx_description
1 polymer ?
#
loop_
_entity_poly.entity_id
_entity_poly.type
_entity_poly.pdbx_seq_one_letter_code
_entity_poly.pdbx_strand_id
1 'polypeptide(L)'
;LQQRRGLRLSAPAAIQVTVRDALNQALDEELERDERVFLLGEEVAQYDGAYKISRGLWKKYGDKRVIDTPISEMGFTGIAVGAAMAGLRPVCEFMTFNFSMQAIDQVINSAAKSCYMSAGSISVPIVFRGPNGASAGVAAQHSQCFAAWYGHCPGLKVVSPWSAEDAKGLLKASIRDDNPVVMLESELLYGVPFEMSEQAQSKEFVIPIGKAKIERQGTHVTLVAHSRPVGHCLEAATVLAKEGVECEVINMRTIRPMDIETVEASVMKTNHLVTVEGGWPQFGVGAEICARIMEGTEF
;
A
#
# COMPACT_ATOMS: atom_id res chain seq x y z
N LEU A 1 -47.46 19.67 28.85
CA LEU A 1 -46.62 19.49 27.64
C LEU A 1 -45.19 19.19 28.10
N GLN A 2 -44.86 17.90 28.28
CA GLN A 2 -43.54 17.45 28.73
C GLN A 2 -42.55 17.48 27.55
N GLN A 3 -41.46 18.25 27.68
CA GLN A 3 -40.31 18.21 26.78
C GLN A 3 -39.58 16.86 26.94
N ARG A 4 -39.62 16.04 25.89
CA ARG A 4 -38.76 14.86 25.78
C ARG A 4 -37.31 15.32 25.55
N ARG A 5 -36.44 15.07 26.54
CA ARG A 5 -34.99 15.11 26.36
C ARG A 5 -34.60 13.99 25.39
N GLY A 6 -34.15 14.36 24.20
CA GLY A 6 -33.51 13.41 23.27
C GLY A 6 -32.20 12.92 23.85
N LEU A 7 -32.05 11.60 23.96
CA LEU A 7 -30.76 10.95 24.24
C LEU A 7 -29.80 11.30 23.09
N ARG A 8 -28.73 12.04 23.40
CA ARG A 8 -27.56 12.10 22.52
C ARG A 8 -26.92 10.72 22.56
N LEU A 9 -27.08 9.94 21.49
CA LEU A 9 -26.24 8.78 21.24
C LEU A 9 -24.81 9.29 21.11
N SER A 10 -23.95 8.95 22.07
CA SER A 10 -22.51 9.14 21.92
C SER A 10 -22.07 8.31 20.71
N ALA A 11 -21.37 8.94 19.76
CA ALA A 11 -20.69 8.19 18.71
C ALA A 11 -19.83 7.10 19.34
N PRO A 12 -19.80 5.87 18.79
CA PRO A 12 -18.92 4.82 19.30
C PRO A 12 -17.48 5.31 19.35
N ALA A 13 -16.74 4.93 20.39
CA ALA A 13 -15.34 5.33 20.53
C ALA A 13 -14.52 4.81 19.34
N ALA A 14 -13.74 5.69 18.70
CA ALA A 14 -12.87 5.32 17.60
C ALA A 14 -11.86 4.25 18.06
N ILE A 15 -11.84 3.11 17.38
CA ILE A 15 -10.91 2.02 17.71
C ILE A 15 -9.54 2.37 17.11
N GLN A 16 -8.52 2.38 17.96
CA GLN A 16 -7.13 2.54 17.57
C GLN A 16 -6.59 1.21 17.07
N VAL A 17 -6.10 1.17 15.83
CA VAL A 17 -5.53 -0.03 15.20
C VAL A 17 -4.16 0.31 14.64
N THR A 18 -3.17 -0.54 14.90
CA THR A 18 -1.84 -0.36 14.30
C THR A 18 -1.86 -0.75 12.82
N VAL A 19 -0.96 -0.19 12.01
CA VAL A 19 -0.81 -0.61 10.61
C VAL A 19 -0.56 -2.12 10.49
N ARG A 20 0.23 -2.69 11.40
CA ARG A 20 0.47 -4.14 11.48
C ARG A 20 -0.83 -4.92 11.68
N ASP A 21 -1.66 -4.51 12.64
CA ASP A 21 -2.92 -5.20 12.95
C ASP A 21 -3.93 -5.04 11.81
N ALA A 22 -3.93 -3.89 11.13
CA ALA A 22 -4.78 -3.66 9.96
C ALA A 22 -4.42 -4.56 8.77
N LEU A 23 -3.13 -4.77 8.51
CA LEU A 23 -2.64 -5.74 7.52
C LEU A 23 -3.00 -7.17 7.91
N ASN A 24 -2.83 -7.52 9.19
CA ASN A 24 -3.22 -8.83 9.71
C ASN A 24 -4.73 -9.09 9.53
N GLN A 25 -5.58 -8.12 9.88
CA GLN A 25 -7.03 -8.20 9.66
C GLN A 25 -7.38 -8.39 8.18
N ALA A 26 -6.75 -7.64 7.28
CA ALA A 26 -6.96 -7.80 5.85
C ALA A 26 -6.60 -9.20 5.35
N LEU A 27 -5.44 -9.75 5.77
CA LEU A 27 -5.06 -11.12 5.44
C LEU A 27 -6.05 -12.13 6.02
N ASP A 28 -6.42 -11.96 7.29
CA ASP A 28 -7.33 -12.88 7.96
C ASP A 28 -8.70 -12.93 7.26
N GLU A 29 -9.26 -11.76 6.95
CA GLU A 29 -10.57 -11.65 6.31
C GLU A 29 -10.57 -12.22 4.89
N GLU A 30 -9.52 -11.99 4.09
CA GLU A 30 -9.46 -12.52 2.73
C GLU A 30 -9.12 -14.03 2.68
N LEU A 31 -8.33 -14.54 3.65
CA LEU A 31 -8.11 -15.99 3.82
C LEU A 31 -9.40 -16.73 4.21
N GLU A 32 -10.24 -16.12 5.04
CA GLU A 32 -11.57 -16.62 5.40
C GLU A 32 -12.52 -16.60 4.20
N ARG A 33 -12.49 -15.51 3.42
CA ARG A 33 -13.42 -15.25 2.31
C ARG A 33 -13.18 -16.16 1.11
N ASP A 34 -11.94 -16.48 0.76
CA ASP A 34 -11.58 -17.20 -0.45
C ASP A 34 -10.54 -18.28 -0.17
N GLU A 35 -10.92 -19.55 -0.33
CA GLU A 35 -10.05 -20.70 -0.10
C GLU A 35 -8.84 -20.78 -1.03
N ARG A 36 -8.87 -20.03 -2.15
CA ARG A 36 -7.78 -19.93 -3.12
C ARG A 36 -6.68 -18.98 -2.67
N VAL A 37 -6.96 -18.09 -1.71
CA VAL A 37 -5.96 -17.15 -1.17
C VAL A 37 -5.00 -17.91 -0.27
N PHE A 38 -3.71 -17.69 -0.39
CA PHE A 38 -2.74 -18.24 0.55
C PHE A 38 -1.53 -17.32 0.69
N LEU A 39 -0.87 -17.36 1.84
CA LEU A 39 0.33 -16.59 2.13
C LEU A 39 1.55 -17.51 2.01
N LEU A 40 2.59 -17.04 1.33
CA LEU A 40 3.90 -17.69 1.28
C LEU A 40 5.03 -16.68 1.40
N GLY A 41 6.12 -17.09 2.04
CA GLY A 41 7.34 -16.30 2.19
C GLY A 41 8.22 -16.84 3.31
N GLU A 42 9.33 -16.16 3.56
CA GLU A 42 10.24 -16.52 4.65
C GLU A 42 9.66 -16.11 6.00
N GLU A 43 9.57 -17.05 6.94
CA GLU A 43 9.15 -16.84 8.33
C GLU A 43 7.71 -16.33 8.50
N VAL A 44 6.85 -16.50 7.49
CA VAL A 44 5.45 -16.04 7.51
C VAL A 44 4.54 -16.92 8.35
N ALA A 45 4.91 -18.18 8.60
CA ALA A 45 4.04 -19.17 9.23
C ALA A 45 4.38 -19.36 10.72
N GLN A 46 5.31 -20.26 11.05
CA GLN A 46 5.56 -20.66 12.44
C GLN A 46 6.21 -19.54 13.27
N TYR A 47 6.96 -18.68 12.62
CA TYR A 47 7.59 -17.51 13.25
C TYR A 47 6.63 -16.32 13.42
N ASP A 48 5.36 -16.47 13.03
CA ASP A 48 4.33 -15.41 13.07
C ASP A 48 4.66 -14.18 12.18
N GLY A 49 5.57 -14.30 11.22
CA GLY A 49 6.05 -13.20 10.37
C GLY A 49 7.26 -12.48 10.97
N ALA A 50 8.25 -12.14 10.14
CA ALA A 50 9.44 -11.39 10.56
C ALA A 50 9.08 -10.10 11.31
N TYR A 51 8.09 -9.36 10.81
CA TYR A 51 7.55 -8.14 11.42
C TYR A 51 6.19 -8.33 12.12
N LYS A 52 5.81 -9.59 12.34
CA LYS A 52 4.59 -10.00 13.04
C LYS A 52 3.27 -9.63 12.37
N ILE A 53 3.27 -9.43 11.05
CA ILE A 53 2.08 -9.09 10.24
C ILE A 53 1.18 -10.30 10.04
N SER A 54 1.76 -11.50 9.88
CA SER A 54 1.02 -12.75 9.69
C SER A 54 0.74 -13.51 10.99
N ARG A 55 0.91 -12.85 12.14
CA ARG A 55 0.76 -13.45 13.47
C ARG A 55 -0.59 -14.16 13.62
N GLY A 56 -0.56 -15.39 14.11
CA GLY A 56 -1.73 -16.21 14.38
C GLY A 56 -2.41 -16.82 13.14
N LEU A 57 -2.06 -16.39 11.92
CA LEU A 57 -2.70 -16.90 10.70
C LEU A 57 -2.36 -18.37 10.45
N TRP A 58 -1.11 -18.78 10.64
CA TRP A 58 -0.73 -20.19 10.50
C TRP A 58 -1.47 -21.08 11.51
N LYS A 59 -1.59 -20.65 12.76
CA LYS A 59 -2.35 -21.38 13.78
C LYS A 59 -3.84 -21.53 13.41
N LYS A 60 -4.41 -20.56 12.69
CA LYS A 60 -5.81 -20.56 12.26
C LYS A 60 -6.05 -21.38 10.98
N TYR A 61 -5.15 -21.29 10.00
CA TYR A 61 -5.38 -21.82 8.65
C TYR A 61 -4.47 -23.00 8.23
N GLY A 62 -3.40 -23.26 8.99
CA GLY A 62 -2.49 -24.39 8.81
C GLY A 62 -1.55 -24.30 7.60
N ASP A 63 -0.76 -25.37 7.44
CA ASP A 63 0.39 -25.44 6.51
C ASP A 63 0.02 -25.30 5.03
N LYS A 64 -1.25 -25.51 4.66
CA LYS A 64 -1.70 -25.36 3.26
C LYS A 64 -1.96 -23.90 2.87
N ARG A 65 -2.21 -23.03 3.85
CA ARG A 65 -2.69 -21.66 3.62
C ARG A 65 -1.68 -20.60 4.04
N VAL A 66 -0.76 -20.94 4.95
CA VAL A 66 0.34 -20.06 5.38
C VAL A 66 1.62 -20.89 5.35
N ILE A 67 2.51 -20.59 4.40
CA ILE A 67 3.60 -21.48 3.98
C ILE A 67 4.96 -20.79 4.18
N ASP A 68 5.77 -21.32 5.09
CA ASP A 68 7.18 -20.93 5.19
C ASP A 68 7.95 -21.45 3.98
N THR A 69 8.78 -20.59 3.38
CA THR A 69 9.63 -20.91 2.23
C THR A 69 11.11 -20.90 2.61
N PRO A 70 11.98 -21.65 1.90
CA PRO A 70 13.42 -21.43 1.97
C PRO A 70 13.80 -20.01 1.53
N ILE A 71 15.00 -19.56 1.92
CA ILE A 71 15.57 -18.27 1.51
C ILE A 71 15.98 -18.34 0.04
N SER A 72 15.03 -18.07 -0.86
CA SER A 72 15.16 -18.25 -2.30
C SER A 72 14.08 -17.46 -3.02
N GLU A 73 14.21 -16.14 -3.01
CA GLU A 73 13.23 -15.18 -3.51
C GLU A 73 12.77 -15.51 -4.92
N MET A 74 13.72 -15.75 -5.83
CA MET A 74 13.41 -16.13 -7.22
C MET A 74 12.53 -17.39 -7.29
N GLY A 75 12.84 -18.38 -6.44
CA GLY A 75 12.16 -19.67 -6.42
C GLY A 75 10.72 -19.55 -5.95
N PHE A 76 10.49 -19.02 -4.74
CA PHE A 76 9.13 -18.92 -4.21
C PHE A 76 8.27 -17.91 -4.97
N THR A 77 8.86 -16.86 -5.53
CA THR A 77 8.13 -15.91 -6.36
C THR A 77 7.66 -16.57 -7.66
N GLY A 78 8.50 -17.36 -8.31
CA GLY A 78 8.09 -18.14 -9.50
C GLY A 78 7.00 -19.16 -9.18
N ILE A 79 7.08 -19.83 -8.03
CA ILE A 79 6.02 -20.73 -7.53
C ILE A 79 4.70 -19.96 -7.35
N ALA A 80 4.74 -18.78 -6.72
CA ALA A 80 3.57 -17.94 -6.52
C ALA A 80 2.95 -17.53 -7.87
N VAL A 81 3.76 -17.06 -8.82
CA VAL A 81 3.28 -16.67 -10.15
C VAL A 81 2.64 -17.86 -10.88
N GLY A 82 3.27 -19.03 -10.86
CA GLY A 82 2.71 -20.25 -11.45
C GLY A 82 1.40 -20.68 -10.78
N ALA A 83 1.30 -20.58 -9.46
CA ALA A 83 0.08 -20.86 -8.71
C ALA A 83 -1.06 -19.90 -9.06
N ALA A 84 -0.75 -18.61 -9.26
CA ALA A 84 -1.72 -17.61 -9.70
C ALA A 84 -2.27 -17.93 -11.09
N MET A 85 -1.40 -18.26 -12.04
CA MET A 85 -1.80 -18.70 -13.39
C MET A 85 -2.64 -19.99 -13.36
N ALA A 86 -2.41 -20.86 -12.38
CA ALA A 86 -3.17 -22.09 -12.18
C ALA A 86 -4.49 -21.90 -11.41
N GLY A 87 -4.88 -20.66 -11.08
CA GLY A 87 -6.18 -20.32 -10.50
C GLY A 87 -6.20 -20.09 -8.99
N LEU A 88 -5.04 -20.08 -8.31
CA LEU A 88 -4.93 -19.65 -6.92
C LEU A 88 -4.73 -18.13 -6.81
N ARG A 89 -4.76 -17.59 -5.59
CA ARG A 89 -4.58 -16.14 -5.31
C ARG A 89 -3.48 -15.90 -4.27
N PRO A 90 -2.20 -16.14 -4.63
CA PRO A 90 -1.10 -16.01 -3.69
C PRO A 90 -0.89 -14.58 -3.21
N VAL A 91 -0.57 -14.46 -1.92
CA VAL A 91 0.05 -13.29 -1.31
C VAL A 91 1.49 -13.67 -1.00
N CYS A 92 2.41 -13.20 -1.83
CA CYS A 92 3.84 -13.47 -1.75
C CYS A 92 4.53 -12.37 -0.92
N GLU A 93 5.16 -12.76 0.18
CA GLU A 93 5.88 -11.84 1.08
C GLU A 93 7.38 -11.86 0.81
N PHE A 94 7.95 -10.68 0.54
CA PHE A 94 9.38 -10.46 0.66
C PHE A 94 9.67 -9.88 2.04
N MET A 95 10.66 -10.44 2.76
CA MET A 95 11.04 -9.97 4.09
C MET A 95 11.37 -8.47 4.08
N THR A 96 12.01 -8.00 3.01
CA THR A 96 12.03 -6.59 2.61
C THR A 96 12.10 -6.48 1.09
N PHE A 97 11.57 -5.40 0.51
CA PHE A 97 11.65 -5.16 -0.93
C PHE A 97 13.09 -5.05 -1.45
N ASN A 98 14.09 -4.80 -0.61
CA ASN A 98 15.51 -4.92 -1.01
C ASN A 98 15.80 -6.30 -1.62
N PHE A 99 15.23 -7.37 -1.05
CA PHE A 99 15.46 -8.75 -1.49
C PHE A 99 14.60 -9.13 -2.69
N SER A 100 13.52 -8.38 -2.96
CA SER A 100 12.73 -8.55 -4.19
C SER A 100 13.59 -8.38 -5.45
N MET A 101 14.75 -7.70 -5.37
CA MET A 101 15.70 -7.62 -6.48
C MET A 101 16.17 -8.99 -6.98
N GLN A 102 16.26 -10.00 -6.10
CA GLN A 102 16.61 -11.36 -6.51
C GLN A 102 15.51 -12.04 -7.33
N ALA A 103 14.26 -11.58 -7.21
CA ALA A 103 13.08 -12.15 -7.86
C ALA A 103 12.38 -11.21 -8.85
N ILE A 104 12.98 -10.04 -9.13
CA ILE A 104 12.32 -8.99 -9.93
C ILE A 104 11.98 -9.48 -11.33
N ASP A 105 12.76 -10.42 -11.88
CA ASP A 105 12.45 -11.07 -13.16
C ASP A 105 11.09 -11.78 -13.14
N GLN A 106 10.75 -12.50 -12.07
CA GLN A 106 9.44 -13.16 -11.94
C GLN A 106 8.30 -12.14 -11.79
N VAL A 107 8.53 -11.04 -11.06
CA VAL A 107 7.53 -9.98 -10.90
C VAL A 107 7.27 -9.27 -12.23
N ILE A 108 8.31 -8.98 -13.00
CA ILE A 108 8.19 -8.18 -14.23
C ILE A 108 7.88 -9.05 -15.45
N ASN A 109 8.72 -10.04 -15.75
CA ASN A 109 8.63 -10.81 -16.99
C ASN A 109 7.57 -11.90 -16.90
N SER A 110 7.46 -12.60 -15.78
CA SER A 110 6.49 -13.69 -15.62
C SER A 110 5.12 -13.21 -15.18
N ALA A 111 5.00 -12.25 -14.25
CA ALA A 111 3.70 -11.79 -13.76
C ALA A 111 3.15 -10.64 -14.60
N ALA A 112 3.80 -9.46 -14.58
CA ALA A 112 3.24 -8.23 -15.14
C ALA A 112 2.88 -8.33 -16.63
N LYS A 113 3.76 -8.97 -17.43
CA LYS A 113 3.61 -9.01 -18.89
C LYS A 113 2.71 -10.13 -19.41
N SER A 114 2.39 -11.13 -18.60
CA SER A 114 1.73 -12.35 -19.07
C SER A 114 0.32 -12.12 -19.64
N CYS A 115 -0.49 -11.27 -19.00
CA CYS A 115 -1.82 -10.94 -19.53
C CYS A 115 -1.72 -10.29 -20.92
N TYR A 116 -0.79 -9.37 -21.10
CA TYR A 116 -0.57 -8.72 -22.40
C TYR A 116 -0.02 -9.70 -23.45
N MET A 117 1.04 -10.44 -23.12
CA MET A 117 1.68 -11.38 -24.05
C MET A 117 0.76 -12.53 -24.48
N SER A 118 -0.16 -12.93 -23.61
CA SER A 118 -1.15 -13.97 -23.87
C SER A 118 -2.44 -13.44 -24.49
N ALA A 119 -2.49 -12.15 -24.88
CA ALA A 119 -3.67 -11.48 -25.41
C ALA A 119 -4.92 -11.64 -24.51
N GLY A 120 -4.73 -11.57 -23.19
CA GLY A 120 -5.78 -11.67 -22.19
C GLY A 120 -6.19 -13.09 -21.80
N SER A 121 -5.54 -14.13 -22.34
CA SER A 121 -5.88 -15.52 -22.02
C SER A 121 -5.35 -16.00 -20.67
N ILE A 122 -4.31 -15.34 -20.12
CA ILE A 122 -3.72 -15.67 -18.81
C ILE A 122 -3.79 -14.43 -17.91
N SER A 123 -4.60 -14.47 -16.86
CA SER A 123 -4.53 -13.51 -15.74
C SER A 123 -3.57 -14.00 -14.67
N VAL A 124 -3.02 -13.06 -13.88
CA VAL A 124 -2.07 -13.38 -12.80
C VAL A 124 -2.53 -12.68 -11.52
N PRO A 125 -3.54 -13.22 -10.81
CA PRO A 125 -4.06 -12.67 -9.55
C PRO A 125 -3.09 -12.91 -8.39
N ILE A 126 -2.10 -12.04 -8.22
CA ILE A 126 -1.04 -12.17 -7.21
C ILE A 126 -0.77 -10.84 -6.51
N VAL A 127 -0.50 -10.89 -5.21
CA VAL A 127 0.02 -9.75 -4.44
C VAL A 127 1.47 -10.02 -4.04
N PHE A 128 2.35 -9.07 -4.30
CA PHE A 128 3.70 -9.03 -3.74
C PHE A 128 3.74 -7.96 -2.65
N ARG A 129 4.04 -8.34 -1.42
CA ARG A 129 4.03 -7.41 -0.27
C ARG A 129 5.28 -7.52 0.59
N GLY A 130 5.50 -6.51 1.43
CA GLY A 130 6.63 -6.43 2.35
C GLY A 130 7.04 -4.97 2.66
N PRO A 131 7.92 -4.76 3.65
CA PRO A 131 8.44 -3.44 3.98
C PRO A 131 9.39 -2.92 2.89
N ASN A 132 9.23 -1.65 2.55
CA ASN A 132 9.96 -0.91 1.52
C ASN A 132 10.45 0.44 2.07
N GLY A 133 11.64 0.88 1.62
CA GLY A 133 12.24 2.14 2.02
C GLY A 133 13.11 2.03 3.28
N ALA A 134 13.45 3.18 3.86
CA ALA A 134 14.39 3.28 4.96
C ALA A 134 13.83 2.75 6.29
N SER A 135 14.72 2.23 7.13
CA SER A 135 14.47 1.89 8.52
C SER A 135 15.57 2.44 9.45
N ALA A 136 15.48 2.16 10.75
CA ALA A 136 16.41 2.65 11.76
C ALA A 136 17.70 1.81 11.81
N GLY A 137 18.79 2.36 11.26
CA GLY A 137 20.13 1.79 11.45
C GLY A 137 20.43 0.51 10.65
N VAL A 138 19.65 0.22 9.60
CA VAL A 138 19.76 -1.03 8.81
C VAL A 138 20.75 -0.94 7.63
N ALA A 139 21.49 0.17 7.53
CA ALA A 139 22.52 0.41 6.52
C ALA A 139 22.03 0.35 5.06
N ALA A 140 22.96 0.28 4.10
CA ALA A 140 22.71 0.52 2.68
C ALA A 140 21.81 -0.54 2.01
N GLN A 141 21.97 -1.82 2.36
CA GLN A 141 21.32 -2.94 1.66
C GLN A 141 19.91 -3.27 2.17
N HIS A 142 19.39 -2.53 3.15
CA HIS A 142 18.08 -2.74 3.76
C HIS A 142 17.22 -1.45 3.80
N SER A 143 17.61 -0.41 3.05
CA SER A 143 16.98 0.93 3.13
C SER A 143 16.40 1.44 1.82
N GLN A 144 16.38 0.64 0.75
CA GLN A 144 16.00 1.11 -0.58
C GLN A 144 14.49 1.18 -0.77
N CYS A 145 14.03 2.24 -1.45
CA CYS A 145 12.65 2.39 -1.91
C CYS A 145 12.53 1.98 -3.39
N PHE A 146 11.57 1.11 -3.71
CA PHE A 146 11.32 0.57 -5.05
C PHE A 146 10.04 1.11 -5.70
N ALA A 147 9.45 2.18 -5.15
CA ALA A 147 8.23 2.79 -5.70
C ALA A 147 8.39 3.19 -7.17
N ALA A 148 9.49 3.86 -7.52
CA ALA A 148 9.79 4.25 -8.90
C ALA A 148 10.04 3.02 -9.80
N TRP A 149 10.81 2.03 -9.33
CA TRP A 149 11.15 0.82 -10.09
C TRP A 149 9.90 0.06 -10.54
N TYR A 150 9.04 -0.31 -9.59
CA TYR A 150 7.83 -1.05 -9.90
C TYR A 150 6.77 -0.17 -10.58
N GLY A 151 6.71 1.12 -10.24
CA GLY A 151 5.80 2.09 -10.88
C GLY A 151 6.08 2.31 -12.37
N HIS A 152 7.32 2.07 -12.80
CA HIS A 152 7.72 2.18 -14.20
C HIS A 152 7.13 1.07 -15.09
N CYS A 153 6.91 -0.13 -14.56
CA CYS A 153 6.61 -1.32 -15.37
C CYS A 153 5.12 -1.46 -15.73
N PRO A 154 4.74 -1.51 -17.03
CA PRO A 154 3.39 -1.86 -17.45
C PRO A 154 2.96 -3.27 -17.02
N GLY A 155 1.66 -3.44 -16.80
CA GLY A 155 1.07 -4.70 -16.32
C GLY A 155 1.06 -4.84 -14.79
N LEU A 156 1.83 -4.04 -14.05
CA LEU A 156 1.72 -3.95 -12.60
C LEU A 156 0.71 -2.88 -12.15
N LYS A 157 0.12 -3.12 -10.99
CA LYS A 157 -0.39 -2.08 -10.10
C LYS A 157 0.55 -1.96 -8.90
N VAL A 158 0.75 -0.73 -8.39
CA VAL A 158 1.67 -0.46 -7.28
C VAL A 158 1.00 0.45 -6.27
N VAL A 159 0.90 -0.02 -5.03
CA VAL A 159 0.31 0.72 -3.90
C VAL A 159 1.32 0.91 -2.79
N SER A 160 1.22 2.02 -2.04
CA SER A 160 2.12 2.39 -0.95
C SER A 160 1.32 3.05 0.18
N PRO A 161 0.72 2.25 1.09
CA PRO A 161 -0.17 2.73 2.13
C PRO A 161 0.57 3.58 3.18
N TRP A 162 -0.16 4.48 3.84
CA TRP A 162 0.34 5.26 4.98
C TRP A 162 -0.38 4.92 6.29
N SER A 163 -1.71 4.94 6.29
CA SER A 163 -2.52 4.73 7.50
C SER A 163 -2.97 3.27 7.69
N ALA A 164 -3.53 2.95 8.85
CA ALA A 164 -4.17 1.65 9.09
C ALA A 164 -5.36 1.41 8.13
N GLU A 165 -6.15 2.44 7.83
CA GLU A 165 -7.23 2.34 6.85
C GLU A 165 -6.69 2.04 5.45
N ASP A 166 -5.63 2.75 5.02
CA ASP A 166 -4.98 2.49 3.73
C ASP A 166 -4.47 1.06 3.65
N ALA A 167 -3.79 0.59 4.69
CA ALA A 167 -3.18 -0.72 4.73
C ALA A 167 -4.24 -1.83 4.64
N LYS A 168 -5.32 -1.75 5.43
CA LYS A 168 -6.42 -2.73 5.36
C LYS A 168 -7.14 -2.67 4.02
N GLY A 169 -7.60 -1.49 3.62
CA GLY A 169 -8.44 -1.32 2.44
C GLY A 169 -7.71 -1.63 1.13
N LEU A 170 -6.44 -1.23 0.99
CA LEU A 170 -5.65 -1.49 -0.21
C LEU A 170 -5.17 -2.93 -0.27
N LEU A 171 -4.83 -3.58 0.84
CA LEU A 171 -4.43 -5.00 0.79
C LEU A 171 -5.61 -5.87 0.37
N LYS A 172 -6.80 -5.63 0.92
CA LYS A 172 -8.02 -6.33 0.51
C LYS A 172 -8.35 -6.08 -0.97
N ALA A 173 -8.26 -4.84 -1.42
CA ALA A 173 -8.44 -4.51 -2.84
C ALA A 173 -7.41 -5.22 -3.73
N SER A 174 -6.15 -5.29 -3.29
CA SER A 174 -5.05 -5.94 -4.02
C SER A 174 -5.29 -7.45 -4.14
N ILE A 175 -5.69 -8.12 -3.06
CA ILE A 175 -5.99 -9.56 -3.08
C ILE A 175 -7.19 -9.88 -3.98
N ARG A 176 -8.17 -8.96 -4.05
CA ARG A 176 -9.35 -9.07 -4.91
C ARG A 176 -9.10 -8.69 -6.38
N ASP A 177 -7.95 -8.10 -6.71
CA ASP A 177 -7.60 -7.73 -8.08
C ASP A 177 -7.11 -8.95 -8.89
N ASP A 178 -7.50 -9.04 -10.16
CA ASP A 178 -7.09 -10.14 -11.04
C ASP A 178 -5.75 -9.92 -11.75
N ASN A 179 -5.03 -8.86 -11.38
CA ASN A 179 -3.72 -8.50 -11.94
C ASN A 179 -2.64 -8.51 -10.84
N PRO A 180 -1.35 -8.54 -11.21
CA PRO A 180 -0.27 -8.44 -10.24
C PRO A 180 -0.25 -7.07 -9.53
N VAL A 181 -0.29 -7.10 -8.20
CA VAL A 181 -0.22 -5.89 -7.37
C VAL A 181 1.00 -5.94 -6.46
N VAL A 182 1.81 -4.88 -6.49
CA VAL A 182 2.92 -4.66 -5.57
C VAL A 182 2.47 -3.73 -4.45
N MET A 183 2.56 -4.18 -3.20
CA MET A 183 2.19 -3.42 -2.02
C MET A 183 3.43 -3.07 -1.18
N LEU A 184 3.86 -1.81 -1.30
CA LEU A 184 5.06 -1.24 -0.69
C LEU A 184 4.74 -0.67 0.69
N GLU A 185 4.86 -1.50 1.70
CA GLU A 185 4.63 -1.12 3.10
C GLU A 185 5.84 -0.39 3.69
N SER A 186 5.75 0.11 4.93
CA SER A 186 6.87 0.78 5.61
C SER A 186 7.04 0.22 7.01
N GLU A 187 8.23 -0.28 7.31
CA GLU A 187 8.53 -0.89 8.60
C GLU A 187 8.24 0.03 9.79
N LEU A 188 8.68 1.28 9.68
CA LEU A 188 8.51 2.30 10.71
C LEU A 188 7.05 2.70 10.95
N LEU A 189 6.12 2.29 10.07
CA LEU A 189 4.69 2.53 10.24
C LEU A 189 3.98 1.36 10.93
N TYR A 190 4.55 0.15 10.95
CA TYR A 190 3.86 -1.05 11.46
C TYR A 190 3.36 -0.90 12.90
N GLY A 191 4.14 -0.27 13.77
CA GLY A 191 3.78 -0.04 15.16
C GLY A 191 2.92 1.20 15.42
N VAL A 192 2.63 2.00 14.40
CA VAL A 192 1.93 3.28 14.57
C VAL A 192 0.41 3.02 14.64
N PRO A 193 -0.27 3.44 15.72
CA PRO A 193 -1.72 3.35 15.83
C PRO A 193 -2.40 4.49 15.06
N PHE A 194 -3.51 4.18 14.41
CA PHE A 194 -4.41 5.13 13.77
C PHE A 194 -5.84 4.90 14.23
N GLU A 195 -6.64 5.96 14.27
CA GLU A 195 -8.09 5.84 14.40
C GLU A 195 -8.67 5.22 13.12
N MET A 196 -9.49 4.17 13.30
CA MET A 196 -10.22 3.53 12.21
C MET A 196 -11.68 3.96 12.24
N SER A 197 -12.19 4.47 11.11
CA SER A 197 -13.62 4.75 10.96
C SER A 197 -14.46 3.48 11.12
N GLU A 198 -15.75 3.62 11.45
CA GLU A 198 -16.68 2.48 11.51
C GLU A 198 -16.72 1.71 10.17
N GLN A 199 -16.65 2.43 9.06
CA GLN A 199 -16.62 1.83 7.73
C GLN A 199 -15.36 0.97 7.54
N ALA A 200 -14.20 1.45 8.00
CA ALA A 200 -12.94 0.72 7.89
C ALA A 200 -12.86 -0.54 8.77
N GLN A 201 -13.74 -0.68 9.76
CA GLN A 201 -13.86 -1.88 10.58
C GLN A 201 -14.60 -3.02 9.87
N SER A 202 -15.37 -2.72 8.81
CA SER A 202 -16.12 -3.72 8.04
C SER A 202 -15.20 -4.72 7.33
N LYS A 203 -15.61 -6.00 7.28
CA LYS A 203 -14.96 -7.03 6.46
C LYS A 203 -15.08 -6.77 4.95
N GLU A 204 -16.01 -5.91 4.53
CA GLU A 204 -16.16 -5.49 3.12
C GLU A 204 -15.46 -4.17 2.80
N PHE A 205 -14.74 -3.59 3.76
CA PHE A 205 -13.99 -2.37 3.52
C PHE A 205 -12.88 -2.61 2.49
N VAL A 206 -12.92 -1.86 1.41
CA VAL A 206 -11.89 -1.83 0.36
C VAL A 206 -11.66 -0.38 -0.05
N ILE A 207 -10.42 -0.06 -0.44
CA ILE A 207 -10.08 1.23 -1.03
C ILE A 207 -9.80 1.01 -2.52
N PRO A 208 -10.39 1.81 -3.43
CA PRO A 208 -10.13 1.67 -4.85
C PRO A 208 -8.65 1.96 -5.16
N ILE A 209 -8.00 1.00 -5.80
CA ILE A 209 -6.64 1.19 -6.35
C ILE A 209 -6.73 2.27 -7.44
N GLY A 210 -5.77 3.19 -7.44
CA GLY A 210 -5.71 4.32 -8.35
C GLY A 210 -6.43 5.58 -7.87
N LYS A 211 -6.76 5.65 -6.58
CA LYS A 211 -7.34 6.86 -5.97
C LYS A 211 -6.53 7.37 -4.78
N ALA A 212 -6.16 8.64 -4.86
CA ALA A 212 -5.50 9.36 -3.78
C ALA A 212 -6.53 9.78 -2.72
N LYS A 213 -6.04 10.23 -1.56
CA LYS A 213 -6.85 10.84 -0.50
C LYS A 213 -6.26 12.19 -0.13
N ILE A 214 -7.12 13.21 -0.06
CA ILE A 214 -6.76 14.48 0.55
C ILE A 214 -6.88 14.31 2.06
N GLU A 215 -5.74 14.25 2.75
CA GLU A 215 -5.67 14.07 4.21
C GLU A 215 -5.91 15.38 4.96
N ARG A 216 -5.57 16.51 4.33
CA ARG A 216 -5.79 17.86 4.86
C ARG A 216 -6.13 18.80 3.72
N GLN A 217 -7.24 19.53 3.83
CA GLN A 217 -7.60 20.58 2.89
C GLN A 217 -6.70 21.81 3.08
N GLY A 218 -6.38 22.50 1.99
CA GLY A 218 -5.63 23.76 2.02
C GLY A 218 -5.78 24.56 0.73
N THR A 219 -5.23 25.78 0.72
CA THR A 219 -5.44 26.76 -0.37
C THR A 219 -4.16 27.42 -0.87
N HIS A 220 -3.03 27.28 -0.19
CA HIS A 220 -1.79 28.01 -0.56
C HIS A 220 -0.76 27.14 -1.28
N VAL A 221 -0.62 25.87 -0.90
CA VAL A 221 0.33 24.93 -1.52
C VAL A 221 -0.17 23.50 -1.43
N THR A 222 0.04 22.72 -2.50
CA THR A 222 -0.24 21.29 -2.55
C THR A 222 1.01 20.50 -2.18
N LEU A 223 0.92 19.64 -1.16
CA LEU A 223 1.95 18.70 -0.74
C LEU A 223 1.52 17.29 -1.14
N VAL A 224 2.27 16.65 -2.04
CA VAL A 224 1.98 15.29 -2.50
C VAL A 224 3.01 14.32 -1.95
N ALA A 225 2.54 13.28 -1.26
CA ALA A 225 3.41 12.27 -0.66
C ALA A 225 2.78 10.87 -0.73
N HIS A 226 3.60 9.86 -0.49
CA HIS A 226 3.16 8.48 -0.31
C HIS A 226 3.89 7.85 0.89
N SER A 227 3.33 6.78 1.46
CA SER A 227 3.92 6.07 2.61
C SER A 227 4.20 6.99 3.80
N ARG A 228 5.25 6.69 4.58
CA ARG A 228 5.63 7.43 5.81
C ARG A 228 5.78 8.94 5.63
N PRO A 229 6.35 9.48 4.53
CA PRO A 229 6.40 10.92 4.27
C PRO A 229 5.07 11.67 4.36
N VAL A 230 3.91 11.01 4.18
CA VAL A 230 2.60 11.65 4.36
C VAL A 230 2.43 12.20 5.78
N GLY A 231 2.86 11.46 6.80
CA GLY A 231 2.83 11.91 8.19
C GLY A 231 3.68 13.17 8.41
N HIS A 232 4.90 13.20 7.84
CA HIS A 232 5.76 14.38 7.93
C HIS A 232 5.16 15.60 7.20
N CYS A 233 4.44 15.39 6.09
CA CYS A 233 3.74 16.49 5.40
C CYS A 233 2.61 17.07 6.26
N LEU A 234 1.88 16.23 7.00
CA LEU A 234 0.85 16.70 7.94
C LEU A 234 1.45 17.47 9.13
N GLU A 235 2.58 17.01 9.66
CA GLU A 235 3.34 17.73 10.69
C GLU A 235 3.81 19.09 10.18
N ALA A 236 4.42 19.14 8.99
CA ALA A 236 4.86 20.38 8.35
C ALA A 236 3.68 21.33 8.09
N ALA A 237 2.55 20.83 7.59
CA ALA A 237 1.34 21.62 7.38
C ALA A 237 0.78 22.19 8.69
N THR A 238 0.90 21.47 9.80
CA THR A 238 0.49 21.96 11.14
C THR A 238 1.39 23.08 11.65
N VAL A 239 2.69 23.03 11.33
CA VAL A 239 3.62 24.13 11.65
C VAL A 239 3.31 25.35 10.78
N LEU A 240 3.20 25.17 9.47
CA LEU A 240 2.93 26.23 8.50
C LEU A 240 1.59 26.95 8.70
N ALA A 241 0.57 26.24 9.18
CA ALA A 241 -0.71 26.85 9.54
C ALA A 241 -0.58 27.93 10.62
N LYS A 242 0.39 27.80 11.55
CA LYS A 242 0.67 28.83 12.58
C LYS A 242 1.28 30.10 12.00
N GLU A 243 1.84 30.01 10.80
CA GLU A 243 2.39 31.12 10.01
C GLU A 243 1.39 31.64 8.97
N GLY A 244 0.15 31.13 8.98
CA GLY A 244 -0.91 31.50 8.03
C GLY A 244 -0.85 30.75 6.70
N VAL A 245 -0.03 29.70 6.58
CA VAL A 245 0.13 28.92 5.35
C VAL A 245 -0.64 27.59 5.42
N GLU A 246 -1.87 27.62 4.90
CA GLU A 246 -2.70 26.43 4.67
C GLU A 246 -2.24 25.53 3.51
N CYS A 247 -1.65 24.39 3.87
CA CYS A 247 -1.22 23.34 2.94
C CYS A 247 -2.32 22.31 2.69
N GLU A 248 -2.54 21.94 1.43
CA GLU A 248 -3.32 20.77 1.05
C GLU A 248 -2.40 19.55 1.00
N VAL A 249 -2.69 18.51 1.80
CA VAL A 249 -1.86 17.30 1.85
C VAL A 249 -2.57 16.15 1.15
N ILE A 250 -1.94 15.62 0.09
CA ILE A 250 -2.40 14.50 -0.70
C ILE A 250 -1.57 13.27 -0.39
N ASN A 251 -2.25 12.23 0.10
CA ASN A 251 -1.75 10.87 0.21
C ASN A 251 -2.04 10.14 -1.10
N MET A 252 -1.00 9.83 -1.86
CA MET A 252 -1.13 9.22 -3.19
C MET A 252 -1.83 7.85 -3.13
N ARG A 253 -1.58 7.05 -2.08
CA ARG A 253 -2.00 5.64 -1.92
C ARG A 253 -1.51 4.69 -3.02
N THR A 254 -1.76 5.01 -4.28
CA THR A 254 -1.38 4.24 -5.47
C THR A 254 -0.31 5.00 -6.26
N ILE A 255 0.80 4.34 -6.53
CA ILE A 255 1.88 4.82 -7.39
C ILE A 255 1.58 4.51 -8.86
N ARG A 256 0.98 3.35 -9.14
CA ARG A 256 0.57 2.94 -10.49
C ARG A 256 -0.77 2.20 -10.47
N PRO A 257 -1.79 2.66 -11.23
CA PRO A 257 -1.87 3.97 -11.88
C PRO A 257 -2.05 5.09 -10.83
N MET A 258 -1.29 6.17 -10.93
CA MET A 258 -1.43 7.31 -10.02
C MET A 258 -2.67 8.15 -10.35
N ASP A 259 -3.29 8.72 -9.32
CA ASP A 259 -4.47 9.58 -9.42
C ASP A 259 -4.08 11.03 -9.74
N ILE A 260 -3.56 11.25 -10.95
CA ILE A 260 -3.04 12.56 -11.37
C ILE A 260 -4.14 13.64 -11.34
N GLU A 261 -5.39 13.27 -11.62
CA GLU A 261 -6.54 14.18 -11.63
C GLU A 261 -6.74 14.88 -10.28
N THR A 262 -6.59 14.13 -9.17
CA THR A 262 -6.68 14.68 -7.81
C THR A 262 -5.54 15.66 -7.55
N VAL A 263 -4.34 15.39 -8.08
CA VAL A 263 -3.18 16.28 -7.93
C VAL A 263 -3.37 17.55 -8.76
N GLU A 264 -3.74 17.44 -10.04
CA GLU A 264 -4.00 18.57 -10.93
C GLU A 264 -5.08 19.49 -10.36
N ALA A 265 -6.21 18.93 -9.89
CA ALA A 265 -7.28 19.69 -9.27
C ALA A 265 -6.81 20.48 -8.03
N SER A 266 -5.92 19.89 -7.23
CA SER A 266 -5.34 20.56 -6.08
C SER A 266 -4.37 21.67 -6.48
N VAL A 267 -3.49 21.40 -7.45
CA VAL A 267 -2.50 22.39 -7.91
C VAL A 267 -3.17 23.57 -8.61
N MET A 268 -4.24 23.36 -9.37
CA MET A 268 -5.03 24.46 -9.95
C MET A 268 -5.61 25.39 -8.88
N LYS A 269 -5.97 24.83 -7.71
CA LYS A 269 -6.50 25.61 -6.60
C LYS A 269 -5.40 26.35 -5.84
N THR A 270 -4.26 25.70 -5.60
CA THR A 270 -3.19 26.24 -4.72
C THR A 270 -2.11 27.01 -5.47
N ASN A 271 -2.00 26.81 -6.79
CA ASN A 271 -1.00 27.35 -7.70
C ASN A 271 0.46 26.93 -7.39
N HIS A 272 0.67 26.02 -6.42
CA HIS A 272 2.00 25.61 -5.98
C HIS A 272 2.01 24.12 -5.63
N LEU A 273 3.10 23.43 -5.98
CA LEU A 273 3.27 22.00 -5.73
C LEU A 273 4.62 21.71 -5.07
N VAL A 274 4.61 20.82 -4.09
CA VAL A 274 5.80 20.15 -3.54
C VAL A 274 5.55 18.65 -3.47
N THR A 275 6.43 17.87 -4.09
CA THR A 275 6.42 16.40 -3.98
C THR A 275 7.40 15.95 -2.90
N VAL A 276 6.99 15.02 -2.04
CA VAL A 276 7.82 14.49 -0.95
C VAL A 276 7.87 12.96 -1.01
N GLU A 277 9.07 12.41 -1.12
CA GLU A 277 9.31 10.97 -1.12
C GLU A 277 10.52 10.59 -0.26
N GLY A 278 10.56 9.33 0.18
CA GLY A 278 11.71 8.75 0.88
C GLY A 278 12.70 8.00 -0.03
N GLY A 279 12.43 7.96 -1.34
CA GLY A 279 13.27 7.31 -2.34
C GLY A 279 14.45 8.17 -2.79
N TRP A 280 15.26 7.63 -3.70
CA TRP A 280 16.33 8.39 -4.34
C TRP A 280 15.75 9.41 -5.33
N PRO A 281 16.37 10.60 -5.44
CA PRO A 281 15.74 11.72 -6.16
C PRO A 281 15.73 11.56 -7.69
N GLN A 282 16.79 10.99 -8.27
CA GLN A 282 16.90 10.84 -9.72
C GLN A 282 15.97 9.73 -10.20
N PHE A 283 15.09 10.05 -11.16
CA PHE A 283 14.07 9.14 -11.67
C PHE A 283 13.10 8.63 -10.59
N GLY A 284 12.89 9.44 -9.53
CA GLY A 284 11.98 9.16 -8.43
C GLY A 284 10.50 9.36 -8.80
N VAL A 285 9.62 9.11 -7.83
CA VAL A 285 8.16 9.27 -7.99
C VAL A 285 7.79 10.74 -8.22
N GLY A 286 8.43 11.66 -7.51
CA GLY A 286 8.24 13.09 -7.65
C GLY A 286 8.65 13.61 -9.04
N ALA A 287 9.62 12.97 -9.70
CA ALA A 287 10.02 13.35 -11.05
C ALA A 287 8.87 13.12 -12.05
N GLU A 288 8.20 11.97 -11.98
CA GLU A 288 7.02 11.67 -12.82
C GLU A 288 5.86 12.63 -12.50
N ILE A 289 5.56 12.87 -11.23
CA ILE A 289 4.49 13.81 -10.84
C ILE A 289 4.77 15.22 -11.39
N CYS A 290 5.99 15.72 -11.22
CA CYS A 290 6.38 17.04 -11.73
C CYS A 290 6.29 17.12 -13.26
N ALA A 291 6.74 16.09 -13.98
CA ALA A 291 6.65 16.04 -15.44
C ALA A 291 5.17 16.06 -15.89
N ARG A 292 4.33 15.24 -15.26
CA ARG A 292 2.89 15.15 -15.59
C ARG A 292 2.14 16.44 -15.32
N ILE A 293 2.48 17.15 -14.25
CA ILE A 293 1.88 18.46 -13.95
C ILE A 293 2.32 19.51 -14.97
N MET A 294 3.57 19.48 -15.43
CA MET A 294 4.07 20.38 -16.46
C MET A 294 3.47 20.08 -17.86
N GLU A 295 3.15 18.83 -18.14
CA GLU A 295 2.52 18.39 -19.40
C GLU A 295 0.98 18.42 -19.36
N GLY A 296 0.40 18.64 -18.17
CA GLY A 296 -1.04 18.62 -17.94
C GLY A 296 -1.76 19.70 -18.74
N THR A 297 -2.98 19.42 -19.18
CA THR A 297 -3.75 20.33 -20.05
C THR A 297 -4.22 21.61 -19.38
N GLU A 298 -4.15 21.66 -18.06
CA GLU A 298 -4.63 22.78 -17.25
C GLU A 298 -3.57 23.87 -17.01
N PHE A 299 -2.32 23.64 -17.45
CA PHE A 299 -1.17 24.53 -17.22
C PHE A 299 -0.51 24.99 -18.53
#